data_AF-Q1YQ14-F1
#
_entry.id   AF-Q1YQ14-F1
#
_cell.length_a   1.000
_cell.length_b   1.000
_cell.length_c   1.000
_cell.angle_alpha   90.00
_cell.angle_beta   90.00
_cell.angle_gamma   90.00
#
_symmetry.space_group_name_H-M   'P 1'
#
loop_
_entity.id
_entity.type
_entity.pdbx_description
1 polymer ?
#
loop_
_entity_poly.entity_id
_entity_poly.type
_entity_poly.pdbx_seq_one_letter_code
_entity_poly.pdbx_strand_id
1 'polypeptide(L)'
;MSLANKVLASNNDLPIRSDQPVHSGKVRSVYWLTEADSRRLIADKGYDVAADAPLAIMVISDRISAFECIWKGEGGMNGVPGKGAALNAISNHWFKLFREQGLADSHILDVPHPLVWIVQKAKPVMIEAICRQYITGSMWRAYSKGERNFCGIELPDGLEKDQRLPELLITPSTKGILTGIPGVPEADDVNVSRADIENNYASFKFRDTEDINVYEKLLGEGFNLISDS
;
A
#
# COMPACT_ATOMS: atom_id res chain seq x y z
N MET A 1 -8.35 21.66 25.88
CA MET A 1 -8.60 20.73 24.76
C MET A 1 -7.52 19.65 24.82
N SER A 2 -7.87 18.38 25.00
CA SER A 2 -6.90 17.27 25.02
C SER A 2 -6.15 17.17 23.69
N LEU A 3 -4.88 16.75 23.71
CA LEU A 3 -4.14 16.44 22.47
C LEU A 3 -4.88 15.40 21.61
N ALA A 4 -5.66 14.52 22.24
CA ALA A 4 -6.49 13.51 21.56
C ALA A 4 -7.57 14.11 20.64
N ASN A 5 -7.90 15.40 20.80
CA ASN A 5 -8.92 16.08 20.00
C ASN A 5 -8.31 16.99 18.92
N LYS A 6 -6.97 17.01 18.77
CA LYS A 6 -6.30 17.80 17.75
C LYS A 6 -6.14 16.98 16.48
N VAL A 7 -6.47 17.58 15.34
CA VAL A 7 -6.32 16.98 14.01
C VAL A 7 -5.00 17.44 13.41
N LEU A 8 -4.13 16.51 13.03
CA LEU A 8 -2.99 16.82 12.17
C LEU A 8 -3.45 16.96 10.70
N ALA A 9 -3.95 18.15 10.36
CA ALA A 9 -4.50 18.44 9.03
C ALA A 9 -3.42 18.82 7.99
N SER A 10 -2.30 19.38 8.44
CA SER A 10 -1.11 19.66 7.64
C SER A 10 0.04 18.81 8.16
N ASN A 11 0.83 18.23 7.26
CA ASN A 11 1.92 17.31 7.61
C ASN A 11 3.11 17.43 6.64
N ASN A 12 3.13 18.45 5.79
CA ASN A 12 4.17 18.73 4.80
C ASN A 12 4.95 20.04 5.11
N ASP A 13 4.71 20.65 6.27
CA ASP A 13 5.24 21.93 6.74
C ASP A 13 6.08 21.80 8.02
N LEU A 14 6.45 20.57 8.39
CA LEU A 14 7.27 20.34 9.57
C LEU A 14 8.72 20.77 9.31
N PRO A 15 9.44 21.26 10.33
CA PRO A 15 10.82 21.72 10.21
C PRO A 15 11.81 20.55 10.14
N ILE A 16 11.52 19.56 9.29
CA ILE A 16 12.37 18.40 9.03
C ILE A 16 13.28 18.77 7.86
N ARG A 17 14.59 18.65 8.08
CA ARG A 17 15.58 18.84 7.03
C ARG A 17 15.39 17.77 5.96
N SER A 18 15.14 18.19 4.72
CA SER A 18 14.91 17.32 3.57
C SER A 18 15.85 17.69 2.42
N ASP A 19 16.32 16.68 1.69
CA ASP A 19 17.18 16.85 0.50
C ASP A 19 16.37 17.10 -0.78
N GLN A 20 15.06 16.82 -0.73
CA GLN A 20 14.14 16.94 -1.85
C GLN A 20 12.87 17.68 -1.43
N PRO A 21 12.08 18.20 -2.41
CA PRO A 21 10.74 18.69 -2.12
C PRO A 21 9.91 17.65 -1.38
N VAL A 22 9.18 18.09 -0.35
CA VAL A 22 8.33 17.21 0.45
C VAL A 22 7.21 16.67 -0.45
N HIS A 23 7.18 15.35 -0.64
CA HIS A 23 6.11 14.73 -1.38
C HIS A 23 4.88 14.61 -0.47
N SER A 24 3.77 15.27 -0.83
CA SER A 24 2.53 15.26 -0.06
C SER A 24 1.45 14.50 -0.82
N GLY A 25 1.11 13.30 -0.36
CA GLY A 25 -0.04 12.54 -0.82
C GLY A 25 -1.33 12.91 -0.09
N LYS A 26 -2.41 12.15 -0.38
CA LYS A 26 -3.75 12.36 0.23
C LYS A 26 -3.69 12.44 1.76
N VAL A 27 -2.97 11.50 2.39
CA VAL A 27 -2.94 11.35 3.86
C VAL A 27 -1.54 11.22 4.48
N ARG A 28 -0.48 11.18 3.68
CA ARG A 28 0.91 11.00 4.12
C ARG A 28 1.83 11.97 3.40
N SER A 29 2.87 12.42 4.10
CA SER A 29 3.93 13.24 3.53
C SER A 29 5.28 12.58 3.74
N VAL A 30 6.19 12.72 2.77
CA VAL A 30 7.51 12.08 2.77
C VAL A 30 8.58 13.16 2.71
N TYR A 31 9.48 13.13 3.69
CA TYR A 31 10.64 14.00 3.80
C TYR A 31 11.89 13.14 3.57
N TRP A 32 12.53 13.28 2.42
CA TRP A 32 13.74 12.53 2.10
C TRP A 32 14.91 13.10 2.90
N LEU A 33 15.55 12.27 3.73
CA LEU A 33 16.69 12.71 4.52
C LEU A 33 17.90 12.97 3.61
N THR A 34 18.79 13.85 4.06
CA THR A 34 20.10 14.00 3.42
C THR A 34 20.90 12.70 3.54
N GLU A 35 21.87 12.49 2.64
CA GLU A 35 22.77 11.32 2.74
C GLU A 35 23.50 11.27 4.09
N ALA A 36 23.93 12.42 4.59
CA ALA A 36 24.60 12.54 5.89
C ALA A 36 23.68 12.16 7.06
N ASP A 37 22.42 12.62 7.03
CA ASP A 37 21.44 12.26 8.05
C ASP A 37 21.02 10.79 7.97
N SER A 38 20.89 10.23 6.77
CA SER A 38 20.61 8.82 6.56
C SER A 38 21.72 7.95 7.15
N ARG A 39 22.98 8.20 6.77
CA ARG A 39 24.17 7.48 7.29
C ARG A 39 24.26 7.58 8.82
N ARG A 40 24.09 8.78 9.36
CA ARG A 40 24.12 9.02 10.80
C ARG A 40 23.03 8.22 11.50
N LEU A 41 21.79 8.27 11.02
CA LEU A 41 20.67 7.58 11.65
C LEU A 41 20.83 6.05 11.57
N ILE A 42 21.30 5.50 10.44
CA ILE A 42 21.59 4.07 10.29
C ILE A 42 22.65 3.63 11.30
N ALA A 43 23.74 4.39 11.44
CA ALA A 43 24.80 4.09 12.40
C ALA A 43 24.35 4.22 13.86
N ASP A 44 23.64 5.30 14.20
CA ASP A 44 23.19 5.59 15.57
C ASP A 44 22.13 4.57 16.06
N LYS A 45 21.27 4.10 15.15
CA LYS A 45 20.15 3.20 15.46
C LYS A 45 20.43 1.72 15.18
N GLY A 46 21.45 1.42 14.37
CA GLY A 46 21.78 0.06 13.96
C GLY A 46 20.71 -0.56 13.07
N TYR A 47 20.15 0.19 12.12
CA TYR A 47 19.18 -0.37 11.17
C TYR A 47 19.84 -1.41 10.26
N ASP A 48 19.13 -2.52 10.01
CA ASP A 48 19.59 -3.59 9.12
C ASP A 48 19.38 -3.23 7.64
N VAL A 49 20.14 -2.24 7.17
CA VAL A 49 20.14 -1.75 5.80
C VAL A 49 21.57 -1.36 5.40
N ALA A 50 21.81 -1.18 4.10
CA ALA A 50 23.09 -0.67 3.62
C ALA A 50 23.40 0.70 4.28
N ALA A 51 24.66 0.93 4.65
CA ALA A 51 25.07 2.15 5.35
C ALA A 51 24.76 3.45 4.59
N ASP A 52 24.66 3.37 3.26
CA ASP A 52 24.33 4.45 2.34
C ASP A 52 22.88 4.41 1.84
N ALA A 53 22.02 3.56 2.43
CA ALA A 53 20.62 3.46 2.05
C ALA A 53 19.89 4.81 2.22
N PRO A 54 19.21 5.32 1.17
CA PRO A 54 18.41 6.53 1.30
C PRO A 54 17.24 6.32 2.24
N LEU A 55 17.17 7.14 3.29
CA LEU A 55 16.07 7.11 4.26
C LEU A 55 15.11 8.29 4.05
N ALA A 56 13.86 8.09 4.48
CA ALA A 56 12.88 9.17 4.58
C ALA A 56 12.13 9.11 5.91
N ILE A 57 11.61 10.28 6.30
CA ILE A 57 10.62 10.40 7.36
C ILE A 57 9.24 10.49 6.70
N MET A 58 8.36 9.54 6.99
CA MET A 58 6.97 9.57 6.57
C MET A 58 6.09 10.04 7.72
N VAL A 59 5.30 11.09 7.49
CA VAL A 59 4.40 11.66 8.48
C VAL A 59 2.96 11.37 8.08
N ILE A 60 2.23 10.66 8.94
CA ILE A 60 0.84 10.27 8.72
C ILE A 60 -0.09 11.35 9.30
N SER A 61 -0.99 11.87 8.45
CA SER A 61 -1.99 12.87 8.86
C SER A 61 -3.30 12.23 9.33
N ASP A 62 -4.11 13.05 9.99
CA ASP A 62 -5.49 12.72 10.36
C ASP A 62 -6.49 13.01 9.23
N ARG A 63 -6.01 13.46 8.05
CA ARG A 63 -6.85 13.66 6.88
C ARG A 63 -7.49 12.34 6.44
N ILE A 64 -8.68 12.45 5.87
CA ILE A 64 -9.44 11.35 5.26
C ILE A 64 -9.80 11.74 3.83
N SER A 65 -9.73 10.77 2.92
CA SER A 65 -10.12 10.95 1.53
C SER A 65 -11.08 9.85 1.09
N ALA A 66 -12.10 10.21 0.32
CA ALA A 66 -13.00 9.29 -0.34
C ALA A 66 -13.52 9.93 -1.64
N PHE A 67 -13.73 9.12 -2.68
CA PHE A 67 -14.13 9.58 -4.02
C PHE A 67 -13.20 10.68 -4.57
N GLU A 68 -11.88 10.49 -4.44
CA GLU A 68 -10.85 11.44 -4.88
C GLU A 68 -10.86 12.83 -4.21
N CYS A 69 -11.72 13.05 -3.22
CA CYS A 69 -11.79 14.29 -2.45
C CYS A 69 -11.16 14.13 -1.07
N ILE A 70 -10.52 15.18 -0.56
CA ILE A 70 -10.16 15.29 0.87
C ILE A 70 -11.39 15.82 1.61
N TRP A 71 -11.84 15.07 2.62
CA TRP A 71 -13.07 15.38 3.34
C TRP A 71 -12.82 16.31 4.52
N LYS A 72 -13.83 17.13 4.82
CA LYS A 72 -13.94 17.93 6.04
C LYS A 72 -15.13 17.42 6.85
N GLY A 73 -14.90 17.19 8.13
CA GLY A 73 -15.96 16.83 9.08
C GLY A 73 -16.80 18.04 9.48
N GLU A 74 -17.89 17.76 10.21
CA GLU A 74 -18.73 18.79 10.81
C GLU A 74 -17.94 19.71 11.75
N GLY A 75 -18.42 20.94 11.94
CA GLY A 75 -17.74 21.93 12.79
C GLY A 75 -16.38 22.41 12.23
N GLY A 76 -16.10 22.19 10.95
CA GLY A 76 -14.87 22.67 10.29
C GLY A 76 -13.64 21.78 10.53
N MET A 77 -13.82 20.54 11.00
CA MET A 77 -12.72 19.61 11.21
C MET A 77 -12.08 19.20 9.87
N ASN A 78 -10.77 19.39 9.73
CA ASN A 78 -10.03 19.02 8.51
C ASN A 78 -9.44 17.59 8.57
N GLY A 79 -10.19 16.65 9.15
CA GLY A 79 -9.77 15.26 9.36
C GLY A 79 -10.50 14.60 10.53
N VAL A 80 -10.06 13.38 10.86
CA VAL A 80 -10.59 12.58 11.97
C VAL A 80 -9.52 12.50 13.06
N PRO A 81 -9.72 13.11 14.24
CA PRO A 81 -8.73 13.10 15.32
C PRO A 81 -8.25 11.69 15.66
N GLY A 82 -6.93 11.49 15.74
CA GLY A 82 -6.33 10.20 16.10
C GLY A 82 -6.37 9.13 15.01
N LYS A 83 -6.95 9.40 13.84
CA LYS A 83 -6.97 8.45 12.71
C LYS A 83 -5.58 8.03 12.28
N GLY A 84 -4.65 8.99 12.15
CA GLY A 84 -3.28 8.69 11.73
C GLY A 84 -2.60 7.70 12.67
N ALA A 85 -2.75 7.90 13.98
CA ALA A 85 -2.17 7.05 15.00
C ALA A 85 -2.83 5.67 15.05
N ALA A 86 -4.16 5.59 14.92
CA ALA A 86 -4.89 4.33 14.89
C ALA A 86 -4.51 3.47 13.68
N LEU A 87 -4.46 4.06 12.48
CA LEU A 87 -4.07 3.33 11.26
C LEU A 87 -2.60 2.91 11.28
N ASN A 88 -1.73 3.73 11.87
CA ASN A 88 -0.35 3.35 12.09
C ASN A 88 -0.24 2.14 13.04
N ALA A 89 -0.94 2.16 14.18
CA ALA A 89 -0.94 1.05 15.12
C ALA A 89 -1.41 -0.27 14.47
N ILE A 90 -2.47 -0.23 13.66
CA ILE A 90 -2.95 -1.38 12.89
C ILE A 90 -1.89 -1.86 11.90
N SER A 91 -1.26 -0.94 11.14
CA SER A 91 -0.23 -1.31 10.16
C SER A 91 0.98 -1.94 10.84
N ASN A 92 1.45 -1.36 11.95
CA ASN A 92 2.60 -1.87 12.70
C ASN A 92 2.34 -3.25 13.31
N HIS A 93 1.10 -3.51 13.77
CA HIS A 93 0.70 -4.83 14.22
C HIS A 93 0.88 -5.89 13.12
N TRP A 94 0.33 -5.64 11.92
CA TRP A 94 0.43 -6.59 10.82
C TRP A 94 1.85 -6.74 10.28
N PHE A 95 2.61 -5.65 10.12
CA PHE A 95 4.01 -5.75 9.68
C PHE A 95 4.87 -6.55 10.66
N LYS A 96 4.64 -6.37 11.98
CA LYS A 96 5.32 -7.17 13.00
C LYS A 96 4.98 -8.66 12.85
N LEU A 97 3.69 -8.99 12.74
CA LEU A 97 3.25 -10.38 12.58
C LEU A 97 3.78 -11.02 11.29
N PHE A 98 3.73 -10.30 10.16
CA PHE A 98 4.26 -10.80 8.89
C PHE A 98 5.75 -11.12 8.97
N ARG A 99 6.54 -10.27 9.63
CA ARG A 99 7.96 -10.53 9.86
C ARG A 99 8.20 -11.72 10.80
N GLU A 100 7.44 -11.81 11.90
CA GLU A 100 7.54 -12.92 12.86
C GLU A 100 7.20 -14.28 12.24
N GLN A 101 6.30 -14.29 11.24
CA GLN A 101 5.95 -15.48 10.47
C GLN A 101 6.86 -15.72 9.25
N GLY A 102 7.90 -14.89 9.04
CA GLY A 102 8.82 -15.03 7.91
C GLY A 102 8.17 -14.80 6.55
N LEU A 103 7.06 -14.05 6.48
CA LEU A 103 6.36 -13.75 5.24
C LEU A 103 7.08 -12.64 4.46
N ALA A 104 7.06 -11.41 5.00
CA ALA A 104 7.63 -10.27 4.30
C ALA A 104 8.26 -9.27 5.28
N ASP A 105 9.38 -8.70 4.85
CA ASP A 105 9.94 -7.53 5.48
C ASP A 105 9.16 -6.26 5.10
N SER A 106 9.38 -5.20 5.88
CA SER A 106 8.81 -3.88 5.61
C SER A 106 9.91 -2.90 5.27
N HIS A 107 9.58 -1.91 4.43
CA HIS A 107 10.45 -0.76 4.22
C HIS A 107 10.49 0.18 5.44
N ILE A 108 9.65 -0.06 6.46
CA ILE A 108 9.63 0.68 7.73
C ILE A 108 10.72 0.15 8.65
N LEU A 109 11.61 1.03 9.07
CA LEU A 109 12.75 0.73 9.93
C LEU A 109 12.48 1.08 11.40
N ASP A 110 11.74 2.15 11.66
CA ASP A 110 11.44 2.63 13.01
C ASP A 110 10.12 3.42 13.06
N VAL A 111 9.51 3.44 14.25
CA VAL A 111 8.26 4.17 14.55
C VAL A 111 8.49 5.01 15.82
N PRO A 112 9.28 6.10 15.75
CA PRO A 112 9.65 6.89 16.93
C PRO A 112 8.47 7.69 17.52
N HIS A 113 7.37 7.84 16.77
CA HIS A 113 6.16 8.52 17.21
C HIS A 113 4.93 7.88 16.51
N PRO A 114 3.72 7.88 17.13
CA PRO A 114 2.51 7.29 16.53
C PRO A 114 2.11 7.84 15.15
N LEU A 115 2.71 8.93 14.69
CA LEU A 115 2.43 9.54 13.37
C LEU A 115 3.66 9.58 12.46
N VAL A 116 4.77 8.94 12.85
CA VAL A 116 6.05 9.05 12.16
C VAL A 116 6.63 7.66 11.90
N TRP A 117 6.99 7.42 10.64
CA TRP A 117 7.83 6.29 10.25
C TRP A 117 9.18 6.76 9.75
N ILE A 118 10.22 6.04 10.12
CA ILE A 118 11.49 6.06 9.41
C ILE A 118 11.45 4.92 8.39
N VAL A 119 11.70 5.23 7.14
CA VAL A 119 11.62 4.27 6.04
C VAL A 119 12.87 4.26 5.19
N GLN A 120 13.21 3.11 4.63
CA GLN A 120 14.14 3.01 3.52
C GLN A 120 13.42 3.16 2.17
N LYS A 121 14.14 3.65 1.16
CA LYS A 121 13.63 3.72 -0.21
C LYS A 121 13.41 2.33 -0.79
N ALA A 122 12.16 1.96 -1.04
CA ALA A 122 11.79 0.75 -1.77
C ALA A 122 11.67 1.02 -3.29
N LYS A 123 11.91 -0.01 -4.09
CA LYS A 123 11.56 -0.04 -5.52
C LYS A 123 10.24 -0.79 -5.67
N PRO A 124 9.12 -0.12 -6.00
CA PRO A 124 7.84 -0.79 -6.12
C PRO A 124 7.78 -1.65 -7.38
N VAL A 125 7.12 -2.79 -7.29
CA VAL A 125 6.49 -3.42 -8.45
C VAL A 125 5.27 -2.58 -8.85
N MET A 126 4.97 -2.49 -10.15
CA MET A 126 3.92 -1.61 -10.68
C MET A 126 2.55 -2.31 -10.72
N ILE A 127 2.24 -3.05 -9.66
CA ILE A 127 0.99 -3.77 -9.46
C ILE A 127 0.41 -3.36 -8.10
N GLU A 128 -0.90 -3.15 -8.05
CA GLU A 128 -1.65 -3.18 -6.80
C GLU A 128 -1.99 -4.65 -6.47
N ALA A 129 -1.36 -5.15 -5.41
CA ALA A 129 -1.50 -6.52 -4.91
C ALA A 129 -2.86 -6.72 -4.22
N ILE A 130 -3.84 -7.30 -4.92
CA ILE A 130 -5.21 -7.44 -4.42
C ILE A 130 -5.62 -8.91 -4.39
N CYS A 131 -6.05 -9.41 -3.23
CA CYS A 131 -6.69 -10.71 -3.09
C CYS A 131 -8.15 -10.55 -2.59
N ARG A 132 -9.04 -11.47 -2.97
CA ARG A 132 -10.47 -11.43 -2.67
C ARG A 132 -10.99 -12.80 -2.25
N GLN A 133 -11.55 -12.88 -1.04
CA GLN A 133 -12.34 -14.03 -0.58
C GLN A 133 -13.85 -13.75 -0.64
N TYR A 134 -14.26 -12.54 -1.02
CA TYR A 134 -15.66 -12.12 -1.15
C TYR A 134 -15.86 -11.33 -2.43
N ILE A 135 -16.98 -11.57 -3.12
CA ILE A 135 -17.33 -10.84 -4.34
C ILE A 135 -18.03 -9.51 -4.00
N THR A 136 -17.29 -8.42 -4.12
CA THR A 136 -17.81 -7.07 -3.86
C THR A 136 -17.09 -6.03 -4.74
N GLY A 137 -17.45 -4.76 -4.59
CA GLY A 137 -16.74 -3.65 -5.25
C GLY A 137 -16.72 -3.75 -6.77
N SER A 138 -15.55 -3.54 -7.38
CA SER A 138 -15.36 -3.60 -8.84
C SER A 138 -15.69 -4.97 -9.42
N MET A 139 -15.33 -6.05 -8.73
CA MET A 139 -15.57 -7.43 -9.16
C MET A 139 -17.08 -7.73 -9.24
N TRP A 140 -17.86 -7.37 -8.21
CA TRP A 140 -19.33 -7.55 -8.26
C TRP A 140 -19.97 -6.71 -9.38
N ARG A 141 -19.53 -5.45 -9.57
CA ARG A 141 -20.06 -4.59 -10.63
C ARG A 141 -19.81 -5.13 -12.03
N ALA A 142 -18.68 -5.79 -12.26
CA ALA A 142 -18.37 -6.48 -13.51
C ALA A 142 -19.26 -7.73 -13.66
N TYR A 143 -19.28 -8.58 -12.63
CA TYR A 143 -20.06 -9.82 -12.61
C TYR A 143 -21.57 -9.59 -12.84
N SER A 144 -22.14 -8.57 -12.19
CA SER A 144 -23.55 -8.20 -12.34
C SER A 144 -23.91 -7.68 -13.73
N LYS A 145 -22.91 -7.24 -14.50
CA LYS A 145 -23.07 -6.83 -15.92
C LYS A 145 -22.89 -7.98 -16.90
N GLY A 146 -22.66 -9.20 -16.41
CA GLY A 146 -22.48 -10.41 -17.22
C GLY A 146 -21.02 -10.78 -17.48
N GLU A 147 -20.06 -10.06 -16.92
CA GLU A 147 -18.64 -10.45 -17.00
C GLU A 147 -18.41 -11.73 -16.17
N ARG A 148 -17.72 -12.70 -16.75
CA ARG A 148 -17.37 -13.97 -16.07
C ARG A 148 -15.88 -14.20 -15.99
N ASN A 149 -15.09 -13.61 -16.88
CA ASN A 149 -13.64 -13.57 -16.77
C ASN A 149 -13.23 -12.28 -16.05
N PHE A 150 -12.58 -12.38 -14.89
CA PHE A 150 -12.09 -11.23 -14.14
C PHE A 150 -10.61 -11.43 -13.80
N CYS A 151 -9.73 -10.55 -14.29
CA CYS A 151 -8.27 -10.73 -14.18
C CYS A 151 -7.77 -12.09 -14.74
N GLY A 152 -8.39 -12.60 -15.81
CA GLY A 152 -8.07 -13.92 -16.37
C GLY A 152 -8.68 -15.10 -15.62
N ILE A 153 -9.44 -14.87 -14.55
CA ILE A 153 -10.07 -15.91 -13.73
C ILE A 153 -11.53 -16.06 -14.14
N GLU A 154 -11.95 -17.29 -14.49
CA GLU A 154 -13.36 -17.61 -14.73
C GLU A 154 -14.13 -17.72 -13.42
N LEU A 155 -15.17 -16.91 -13.28
CA LEU A 155 -16.05 -16.88 -12.13
C LEU A 155 -17.22 -17.84 -12.30
N PRO A 156 -17.59 -18.60 -11.26
CA PRO A 156 -18.75 -19.47 -11.32
C PRO A 156 -20.03 -18.65 -11.48
N ASP A 157 -21.03 -19.25 -12.11
CA ASP A 157 -22.37 -18.69 -12.16
C ASP A 157 -23.08 -18.77 -10.80
N GLY A 158 -24.15 -18.00 -10.67
CA GLY A 158 -25.00 -18.00 -9.47
C GLY A 158 -24.43 -17.30 -8.24
N LEU A 159 -23.29 -16.60 -8.36
CA LEU A 159 -22.79 -15.77 -7.25
C LEU A 159 -23.75 -14.63 -6.89
N GLU A 160 -23.90 -14.41 -5.59
CA GLU A 160 -24.66 -13.31 -5.00
C GLU A 160 -23.74 -12.19 -4.50
N LYS A 161 -24.29 -10.98 -4.33
CA LYS A 161 -23.54 -9.82 -3.86
C LYS A 161 -22.99 -10.06 -2.46
N ASP A 162 -21.71 -9.71 -2.25
CA ASP A 162 -20.99 -9.83 -0.96
C ASP A 162 -20.86 -11.28 -0.46
N GLN A 163 -21.09 -12.28 -1.33
CA GLN A 163 -20.91 -13.70 -1.02
C GLN A 163 -19.43 -14.06 -0.87
N ARG A 164 -19.14 -15.00 0.04
CA ARG A 164 -17.81 -15.64 0.13
C ARG A 164 -17.55 -16.49 -1.11
N LEU A 165 -16.41 -16.25 -1.76
CA LEU A 165 -15.90 -17.02 -2.88
C LEU A 165 -15.37 -18.39 -2.40
N PRO A 166 -15.42 -19.43 -3.25
CA PRO A 166 -14.93 -20.76 -2.88
C PRO A 166 -13.42 -20.79 -2.63
N GLU A 167 -12.68 -19.93 -3.32
CA GLU A 167 -11.23 -19.83 -3.26
C GLU A 167 -10.80 -18.37 -3.11
N LEU A 168 -9.59 -18.15 -2.57
CA LEU A 168 -8.98 -16.83 -2.54
C LEU A 168 -8.51 -16.46 -3.95
N LEU A 169 -9.06 -15.41 -4.53
CA LEU A 169 -8.70 -14.97 -5.88
C LEU A 169 -7.68 -13.84 -5.82
N ILE A 170 -6.62 -13.95 -6.62
CA ILE A 170 -5.63 -12.88 -6.82
C ILE A 170 -6.06 -12.08 -8.05
N THR A 171 -6.37 -10.80 -7.84
CA THR A 171 -7.00 -9.93 -8.85
C THR A 171 -6.23 -8.61 -8.98
N PRO A 172 -5.00 -8.67 -9.49
CA PRO A 172 -4.11 -7.52 -9.51
C PRO A 172 -4.62 -6.43 -10.47
N SER A 173 -4.25 -5.18 -10.16
CA SER A 173 -4.40 -4.08 -11.11
C SER A 173 -3.06 -3.38 -11.35
N THR A 174 -2.95 -2.60 -12.42
CA THR A 174 -1.82 -1.70 -12.62
C THR A 174 -1.72 -0.73 -11.45
N LYS A 175 -0.50 -0.29 -11.15
CA LYS A 175 -0.26 0.83 -10.22
C LYS A 175 -0.14 2.11 -11.03
N GLY A 176 -1.23 2.88 -11.12
CA GLY A 176 -1.28 4.07 -11.96
C GLY A 176 -1.46 3.76 -13.45
N ILE A 177 -1.31 4.80 -14.27
CA ILE A 177 -1.34 4.69 -15.74
C ILE A 177 0.01 4.18 -16.25
N LEU A 178 0.01 2.96 -16.79
CA LEU A 178 1.16 2.39 -17.49
C LEU A 178 0.95 2.50 -19.00
N THR A 179 2.02 2.79 -19.74
CA THR A 179 1.97 3.01 -21.19
C THR A 179 2.80 1.99 -21.95
N GLY A 180 2.38 1.69 -23.18
CA GLY A 180 3.13 0.81 -24.09
C GLY A 180 3.22 -0.66 -23.66
N ILE A 181 2.28 -1.16 -22.85
CA ILE A 181 2.22 -2.58 -22.46
C ILE A 181 1.20 -3.31 -23.34
N PRO A 182 1.62 -4.29 -24.17
CA PRO A 182 0.69 -5.10 -24.96
C PRO A 182 -0.41 -5.76 -24.12
N GLY A 183 -1.66 -5.60 -24.54
CA GLY A 183 -2.82 -6.19 -23.86
C GLY A 183 -3.34 -5.40 -22.66
N VAL A 184 -2.62 -4.37 -22.21
CA VAL A 184 -2.99 -3.58 -21.02
C VAL A 184 -3.37 -2.15 -21.44
N PRO A 185 -4.65 -1.76 -21.28
CA PRO A 185 -5.10 -0.40 -21.52
C PRO A 185 -4.29 0.67 -20.75
N GLU A 186 -4.05 1.82 -21.40
CA GLU A 186 -3.42 2.99 -20.77
C GLU A 186 -4.46 3.77 -19.94
N ALA A 187 -4.88 3.16 -18.83
CA ALA A 187 -5.81 3.76 -17.88
C ALA A 187 -5.33 3.53 -16.45
N ASP A 188 -5.96 4.24 -15.51
CA ASP A 188 -5.61 4.16 -14.10
C ASP A 188 -6.18 2.88 -13.47
N ASP A 189 -5.37 2.20 -12.65
CA ASP A 189 -5.71 0.98 -11.91
C ASP A 189 -6.48 -0.09 -12.73
N VAL A 190 -5.91 -0.46 -13.89
CA VAL A 190 -6.51 -1.44 -14.80
C VAL A 190 -6.30 -2.86 -14.27
N ASN A 191 -7.38 -3.64 -14.13
CA ASN A 191 -7.28 -5.07 -13.81
C ASN A 191 -6.43 -5.80 -14.86
N VAL A 192 -5.48 -6.61 -14.41
CA VAL A 192 -4.58 -7.39 -15.29
C VAL A 192 -4.62 -8.85 -14.91
N SER A 193 -4.45 -9.73 -15.90
CA SER A 193 -4.33 -11.17 -15.66
C SER A 193 -2.91 -11.57 -15.28
N ARG A 194 -2.75 -12.76 -14.69
CA ARG A 194 -1.43 -13.36 -14.46
C ARG A 194 -0.62 -13.47 -15.77
N ALA A 195 -1.28 -13.83 -16.87
CA ALA A 195 -0.65 -13.91 -18.19
C ALA A 195 -0.17 -12.53 -18.70
N ASP A 196 -0.94 -11.46 -18.47
CA ASP A 196 -0.50 -10.11 -18.83
C ASP A 196 0.78 -9.72 -18.08
N ILE A 197 0.87 -10.09 -16.80
CA ILE A 197 2.07 -9.87 -15.97
C ILE A 197 3.24 -10.71 -16.47
N GLU A 198 3.06 -12.01 -16.69
CA GLU A 198 4.12 -12.91 -17.16
C GLU A 198 4.70 -12.46 -18.51
N ASN A 199 3.84 -12.10 -19.46
CA ASN A 199 4.25 -11.64 -20.79
C ASN A 199 4.97 -10.30 -20.76
N ASN A 200 4.79 -9.50 -19.70
CA ASN A 200 5.29 -8.13 -19.59
C ASN A 200 5.99 -7.83 -18.26
N TYR A 201 6.58 -8.83 -17.59
CA TYR A 201 7.02 -8.74 -16.19
C TYR A 201 7.96 -7.53 -15.94
N ALA A 202 8.83 -7.23 -16.90
CA ALA A 202 9.76 -6.10 -16.83
C ALA A 202 9.06 -4.73 -16.86
N SER A 203 7.95 -4.61 -17.61
CA SER A 203 7.11 -3.41 -17.63
C SER A 203 6.45 -3.18 -16.27
N PHE A 204 6.09 -4.26 -15.58
CA PHE A 204 5.58 -4.26 -14.20
C PHE A 204 6.68 -4.18 -13.12
N LYS A 205 7.94 -4.05 -13.52
CA LYS A 205 9.11 -3.93 -12.62
C LYS A 205 9.39 -5.14 -11.73
N PHE A 206 8.92 -6.32 -12.14
CA PHE A 206 9.45 -7.58 -11.62
C PHE A 206 10.86 -7.82 -12.17
N ARG A 207 11.72 -8.56 -11.45
CA ARG A 207 13.07 -8.89 -11.92
C ARG A 207 13.05 -10.03 -12.92
N ASP A 208 12.18 -11.00 -12.68
CA ASP A 208 11.91 -12.15 -13.52
C ASP A 208 10.48 -12.68 -13.26
N THR A 209 10.09 -13.74 -13.94
CA THR A 209 8.77 -14.35 -13.82
C THR A 209 8.58 -15.13 -12.50
N GLU A 210 9.65 -15.58 -11.84
CA GLU A 210 9.54 -16.28 -10.55
C GLU A 210 9.13 -15.34 -9.43
N ASP A 211 9.50 -14.05 -9.52
CA ASP A 211 9.03 -13.04 -8.57
C ASP A 211 7.48 -12.94 -8.55
N ILE A 212 6.78 -13.32 -9.62
CA ILE A 212 5.31 -13.35 -9.68
C ILE A 212 4.78 -14.42 -8.72
N ASN A 213 5.38 -15.62 -8.74
CA ASN A 213 5.01 -16.71 -7.82
C ASN A 213 5.26 -16.33 -6.37
N VAL A 214 6.38 -15.65 -6.10
CA VAL A 214 6.70 -15.15 -4.75
C VAL A 214 5.66 -14.12 -4.29
N TYR A 215 5.32 -13.15 -5.14
CA TYR A 215 4.28 -12.17 -4.85
C TYR A 215 2.93 -12.83 -4.51
N GLU A 216 2.46 -13.76 -5.36
CA GLU A 216 1.17 -14.43 -5.19
C GLU A 216 1.15 -15.27 -3.89
N LYS A 217 2.24 -16.00 -3.63
CA LYS A 217 2.43 -16.77 -2.41
C LYS A 217 2.36 -15.88 -1.17
N LEU A 218 3.14 -14.79 -1.12
CA LEU A 218 3.18 -13.89 0.03
C LEU A 218 1.83 -13.21 0.28
N LEU A 219 1.11 -12.85 -0.79
CA LEU A 219 -0.23 -12.27 -0.67
C LEU A 219 -1.23 -13.28 -0.09
N GLY A 220 -1.21 -14.53 -0.57
CA GLY A 220 -2.07 -15.59 -0.06
C GLY A 220 -1.76 -15.99 1.37
N GLU A 221 -0.48 -16.17 1.70
CA GLU A 221 -0.05 -16.50 3.07
C GLU A 221 -0.34 -15.35 4.06
N GLY A 222 -0.16 -14.10 3.63
CA GLY A 222 -0.55 -12.92 4.42
C GLY A 222 -2.06 -12.86 4.67
N PHE A 223 -2.89 -13.18 3.67
CA PHE A 223 -4.34 -13.29 3.84
C PHE A 223 -4.73 -14.37 4.84
N ASN A 224 -4.11 -15.56 4.75
CA ASN A 224 -4.39 -16.67 5.67
C ASN A 224 -4.02 -16.27 7.11
N LEU A 225 -2.85 -15.66 7.31
CA LEU A 225 -2.46 -15.17 8.63
C LEU A 225 -3.48 -14.19 9.20
N ILE A 226 -3.96 -13.23 8.40
CA ILE A 226 -5.00 -12.29 8.83
C ILE A 226 -6.30 -13.01 9.20
N SER A 227 -6.70 -14.02 8.41
CA SER A 227 -7.95 -14.74 8.58
C SER A 227 -7.97 -15.67 9.80
N ASP A 228 -6.79 -16.17 10.18
CA ASP A 228 -6.62 -17.10 11.30
C ASP A 228 -6.33 -16.39 12.64
N SER A 229 -6.07 -15.07 12.62
CA SER A 229 -5.78 -14.22 13.80
C SER A 229 -7.04 -13.76 14.53
#